data_AF-A0A951K282-F1
#
_entry.id   AF-A0A951K282-F1
#
_cell.length_a   1.000
_cell.length_b   1.000
_cell.length_c   1.000
_cell.angle_alpha   90.00
_cell.angle_beta   90.00
_cell.angle_gamma   90.00
#
_symmetry.space_group_name_H-M   'P 1'
#
loop_
_entity.id
_entity.type
_entity.pdbx_description
1 polymer ?
#
loop_
_entity_poly.entity_id
_entity_poly.type
_entity_poly.pdbx_seq_one_letter_code
_entity_poly.pdbx_strand_id
1 'polypeptide(L)'
;MTDDRIDPFRADPGEIEGLLTDQPAFRERQVRQWLARGVTDPSQMTDLPLALRDRLAERLPPAPTTLRHMTADDGLTHKVLLGLEDGEAI
;
A
#
# COMPACT_ATOMS: atom_id res chain seq x y z
N MET A 1 6.59 10.22 17.95
CA MET A 1 5.17 9.99 17.66
C MET A 1 5.14 8.66 16.95
N THR A 2 4.71 7.59 17.63
CA THR A 2 4.76 6.24 17.06
C THR A 2 3.79 6.19 15.89
N ASP A 3 4.30 5.84 14.72
CA ASP A 3 3.50 5.70 13.53
C ASP A 3 2.57 4.49 13.68
N ASP A 4 1.27 4.73 13.72
CA ASP A 4 0.22 3.71 13.95
C ASP A 4 -0.31 3.15 12.61
N ARG A 5 0.46 3.30 11.53
CA ARG A 5 0.11 2.81 10.19
C ARG A 5 0.44 1.33 10.04
N ILE A 6 -0.38 0.65 9.24
CA ILE A 6 -0.30 -0.77 8.96
C ILE A 6 0.59 -0.96 7.73
N ASP A 7 1.72 -1.65 7.88
CA ASP A 7 2.53 -2.10 6.74
C ASP A 7 1.76 -3.19 5.98
N PRO A 8 1.27 -2.94 4.75
CA PRO A 8 0.43 -3.88 4.03
C PRO A 8 1.13 -5.19 3.66
N PHE A 9 2.46 -5.22 3.67
CA PHE A 9 3.25 -6.41 3.34
C PHE A 9 3.69 -7.19 4.58
N ARG A 10 3.52 -6.60 5.76
CA ARG A 10 3.85 -7.21 7.04
C ARG A 10 2.64 -7.42 7.94
N ALA A 11 1.50 -6.84 7.58
CA ALA A 11 0.29 -6.83 8.38
C ALA A 11 -0.18 -8.23 8.73
N ASP A 12 -0.45 -8.46 10.00
CA ASP A 12 -1.12 -9.68 10.45
C ASP A 12 -2.61 -9.61 10.08
N PRO A 13 -3.29 -10.76 9.89
CA PRO A 13 -4.67 -10.78 9.43
C PRO A 13 -5.63 -9.88 10.23
N GLY A 14 -5.46 -9.82 11.54
CA GLY A 14 -6.31 -9.05 12.45
C GLY A 14 -6.21 -7.53 12.32
N GLU A 15 -5.10 -6.98 11.82
CA GLU A 15 -4.92 -5.52 11.70
C GLU A 15 -5.82 -4.94 10.61
N ILE A 16 -5.90 -5.62 9.47
CA ILE A 16 -6.80 -5.25 8.36
C ILE A 16 -8.26 -5.50 8.77
N GLU A 17 -8.56 -6.60 9.47
CA GLU A 17 -9.92 -6.89 9.97
C GLU A 17 -10.41 -5.79 10.94
N GLY A 18 -9.54 -5.28 11.80
CA GLY A 18 -9.85 -4.17 12.72
C GLY A 18 -10.31 -2.90 12.01
N LEU A 19 -9.82 -2.66 10.78
CA LEU A 19 -10.24 -1.53 9.95
C LEU A 19 -11.60 -1.74 9.26
N LEU A 20 -12.18 -2.92 9.36
CA LEU A 20 -13.35 -3.34 8.57
C LEU A 20 -14.52 -3.81 9.44
N THR A 21 -14.49 -3.57 10.74
CA THR A 21 -15.52 -4.02 11.70
C THR A 21 -16.93 -3.52 11.40
N ASP A 22 -17.04 -2.34 10.79
CA ASP A 22 -18.27 -1.69 10.32
C ASP A 22 -18.63 -2.03 8.86
N GLN A 23 -17.81 -2.85 8.20
CA GLN A 23 -17.96 -3.20 6.80
C GLN A 23 -18.48 -4.63 6.62
N PRO A 24 -19.14 -4.94 5.48
CA PRO A 24 -19.49 -6.32 5.16
C PRO A 24 -18.25 -7.23 5.11
N ALA A 25 -18.36 -8.46 5.61
CA ALA A 25 -17.23 -9.39 5.74
C ALA A 25 -16.46 -9.64 4.42
N PHE A 26 -17.11 -9.52 3.26
CA PHE A 26 -16.44 -9.69 1.97
C PHE A 26 -15.43 -8.57 1.63
N ARG A 27 -15.50 -7.40 2.29
CA ARG A 27 -14.59 -6.26 2.07
C ARG A 27 -13.16 -6.61 2.44
N GLU A 28 -12.96 -7.45 3.44
CA GLU A 28 -11.64 -7.92 3.84
C GLU A 28 -10.94 -8.64 2.68
N ARG A 29 -11.66 -9.55 2.02
CA ARG A 29 -11.14 -10.26 0.85
C ARG A 29 -10.79 -9.32 -0.30
N GLN A 30 -11.59 -8.27 -0.54
CA GLN A 30 -11.29 -7.28 -1.57
C GLN A 30 -10.01 -6.50 -1.26
N VAL A 31 -9.88 -5.98 -0.03
CA VAL A 31 -8.67 -5.26 0.40
C VAL A 31 -7.44 -6.16 0.27
N ARG A 32 -7.50 -7.40 0.78
CA ARG A 32 -6.40 -8.37 0.64
C ARG A 32 -6.03 -8.66 -0.80
N GLN A 33 -7.00 -8.75 -1.71
CA GLN A 33 -6.75 -8.99 -3.13
C GLN A 33 -5.97 -7.83 -3.79
N TRP A 34 -6.26 -6.58 -3.40
CA TRP A 34 -5.52 -5.42 -3.89
C TRP A 34 -4.09 -5.38 -3.34
N LEU A 35 -3.93 -5.60 -2.03
CA LEU A 35 -2.60 -5.62 -1.41
C LEU A 35 -1.72 -6.75 -1.98
N ALA A 36 -2.30 -7.93 -2.23
CA ALA A 36 -1.60 -9.05 -2.87
C ALA A 36 -1.14 -8.76 -4.31
N ARG A 37 -1.75 -7.78 -4.98
CA ARG A 37 -1.32 -7.29 -6.30
C ARG A 37 -0.24 -6.19 -6.21
N GLY A 38 0.19 -5.83 -4.99
CA GLY A 38 1.13 -4.75 -4.75
C GLY A 38 0.51 -3.35 -4.85
N VAL A 39 -0.83 -3.25 -4.85
CA VAL A 39 -1.52 -1.96 -4.87
C VAL A 39 -1.66 -1.47 -3.43
N THR A 40 -0.82 -0.53 -3.05
CA THR A 40 -0.84 0.10 -1.72
C THR A 40 -1.57 1.43 -1.70
N ASP A 41 -1.87 2.03 -2.85
CA ASP A 41 -2.68 3.23 -2.98
C ASP A 41 -4.18 2.88 -2.97
N PRO A 42 -4.93 3.23 -1.91
CA PRO A 42 -6.36 2.94 -1.82
C PRO A 42 -7.18 3.62 -2.91
N SER A 43 -6.70 4.72 -3.50
CA SER A 43 -7.40 5.42 -4.58
C SER A 43 -7.66 4.50 -5.79
N GLN A 44 -6.76 3.52 -6.00
CA GLN A 44 -6.81 2.54 -7.08
C GLN A 44 -7.74 1.35 -6.81
N MET A 45 -8.22 1.18 -5.57
CA MET A 45 -9.12 0.09 -5.17
C MET A 45 -10.58 0.40 -5.58
N THR A 46 -10.83 0.45 -6.88
CA THR A 46 -12.06 1.04 -7.47
C THR A 46 -13.36 0.32 -7.10
N ASP A 47 -13.29 -0.90 -6.57
CA ASP A 47 -14.44 -1.67 -6.10
C ASP A 47 -14.80 -1.38 -4.63
N LEU A 48 -14.03 -0.52 -3.95
CA LEU A 48 -14.29 -0.04 -2.59
C LEU A 48 -15.04 1.31 -2.59
N PRO A 49 -15.94 1.57 -1.63
CA PRO A 49 -16.59 2.86 -1.46
C PRO A 49 -15.56 3.96 -1.16
N LEU A 50 -15.84 5.20 -1.56
CA LEU A 50 -14.95 6.35 -1.32
C LEU A 50 -14.54 6.47 0.15
N ALA A 51 -15.50 6.44 1.08
CA ALA A 51 -15.23 6.53 2.51
C ALA A 51 -14.27 5.43 3.02
N LEU A 52 -14.33 4.22 2.44
CA LEU A 52 -13.41 3.15 2.81
C LEU A 52 -12.02 3.38 2.23
N ARG A 53 -11.91 3.90 1.00
CA ARG A 53 -10.63 4.27 0.40
C ARG A 53 -9.95 5.38 1.21
N ASP A 54 -10.70 6.39 1.64
CA ASP A 54 -10.17 7.51 2.45
C ASP A 54 -9.65 7.00 3.80
N ARG A 55 -10.42 6.15 4.50
CA ARG A 55 -9.98 5.54 5.76
C ARG A 55 -8.73 4.67 5.60
N LEU A 56 -8.65 3.90 4.51
CA LEU A 56 -7.46 3.10 4.23
C LEU A 56 -6.25 3.99 3.94
N ALA A 57 -6.43 5.14 3.30
CA ALA A 57 -5.34 6.06 2.97
C ALA A 57 -4.73 6.72 4.21
N GLU A 58 -5.48 6.86 5.29
CA GLU A 58 -4.98 7.33 6.58
C GLU A 58 -4.16 6.27 7.33
N ARG A 59 -4.38 4.98 7.04
CA ARG A 59 -3.84 3.85 7.80
C ARG A 59 -2.76 3.08 7.06
N LEU A 60 -2.74 3.13 5.73
CA LEU A 60 -1.70 2.52 4.92
C LEU A 60 -0.58 3.54 4.64
N PRO A 61 0.69 3.12 4.66
CA PRO A 61 1.78 3.99 4.25
C PRO A 61 1.66 4.33 2.75
N PRO A 62 2.09 5.53 2.35
CA PRO A 62 2.16 5.88 0.94
C PRO A 62 3.13 4.94 0.22
N ALA A 63 2.88 4.71 -1.06
CA ALA A 63 3.85 4.01 -1.89
C ALA A 63 5.18 4.78 -1.92
N PRO A 64 6.33 4.08 -1.93
CA PRO A 64 7.62 4.75 -2.12
C PRO A 64 7.63 5.47 -3.47
N THR A 65 8.25 6.64 -3.51
CA THR A 65 8.35 7.43 -4.75
C THR A 65 9.56 6.97 -5.54
N THR A 66 9.43 6.74 -6.85
CA THR A 66 10.60 6.51 -7.69
C THR A 66 11.37 7.83 -7.89
N LEU A 67 12.53 7.95 -7.26
CA LEU A 67 13.41 9.12 -7.39
C LEU A 67 14.28 9.03 -8.63
N ARG A 68 14.68 7.82 -9.03
CA ARG A 68 15.49 7.58 -10.22
C ARG A 68 15.25 6.18 -10.78
N HIS A 69 15.20 6.06 -12.10
CA HIS A 69 15.19 4.78 -12.81
C HIS A 69 16.32 4.78 -13.82
N MET A 70 17.17 3.75 -13.77
CA MET A 70 18.28 3.54 -14.69
C MET A 70 18.13 2.16 -15.35
N THR A 71 18.54 2.10 -16.61
CA THR A 71 18.49 0.88 -17.42
C THR A 71 19.88 0.59 -17.98
N ALA A 72 20.28 -0.67 -17.99
CA ALA A 72 21.55 -1.17 -18.51
C ALA A 72 21.34 -2.51 -19.23
N ASP A 73 22.40 -3.05 -19.83
CA ASP A 73 22.41 -4.35 -20.52
C ASP A 73 21.28 -4.50 -21.55
N ASP A 74 21.14 -3.51 -22.44
CA ASP A 74 20.11 -3.48 -23.49
C ASP A 74 18.66 -3.63 -22.95
N GLY A 75 18.41 -3.11 -21.75
CA GLY A 75 17.09 -3.21 -21.12
C GLY A 75 16.91 -4.38 -20.17
N LEU A 76 17.90 -5.27 -20.04
CA LEU A 76 17.78 -6.45 -19.18
C LEU A 76 18.03 -6.14 -17.70
N THR A 77 18.68 -5.01 -17.41
CA THR A 77 18.99 -4.60 -16.04
C THR A 77 18.30 -3.27 -15.73
N HIS A 78 17.44 -3.26 -14.71
CA HIS A 78 16.80 -2.05 -14.19
C HIS A 78 17.22 -1.77 -12.75
N LYS A 79 17.75 -0.57 -12.51
CA LYS A 79 18.06 -0.07 -11.17
C LYS A 79 17.10 1.06 -10.84
N VAL A 80 16.36 0.92 -9.74
CA VAL A 80 15.40 1.91 -9.25
C VAL A 80 15.91 2.42 -7.91
N LEU A 81 15.94 3.74 -7.74
CA LEU A 81 16.13 4.40 -6.45
C LEU A 81 14.76 4.84 -5.95
N LEU A 82 14.36 4.32 -4.80
CA LEU A 82 13.10 4.60 -4.15
C LEU A 82 13.32 5.61 -3.03
N GLY A 83 12.50 6.64 -2.98
CA GLY A 83 12.41 7.58 -1.87
C GLY A 83 11.34 7.11 -0.89
N LEU A 84 11.73 7.04 0.37
CA LEU A 84 10.86 6.69 1.48
C LEU A 84 10.32 7.97 2.13
N GLU A 85 9.30 7.82 2.96
CA GLU A 85 8.62 8.95 3.58
C GLU A 85 9.47 9.68 4.62
N ASP A 86 10.39 8.98 5.28
CA ASP A 86 11.35 9.55 6.22
C ASP A 86 12.46 10.36 5.53
N GLY A 87 12.45 10.42 4.20
CA GLY A 87 13.44 11.12 3.37
C GLY A 87 14.65 10.27 3.01
N GLU A 88 14.74 9.03 3.51
CA GLU A 88 15.78 8.09 3.10
C GLU A 88 15.52 7.54 1.69
N ALA A 89 16.56 6.98 1.08
CA ALA A 89 16.45 6.37 -0.24
C ALA A 89 17.16 5.01 -0.33
N ILE A 90 16.50 4.04 -0.96
CA ILE A 90 16.97 2.65 -1.12
C ILE A 90 16.95 2.18 -2.57
#